data_AF-A0A4P5VNP0-F1
#
_entry.id   AF-A0A4P5VNP0-F1
#
_cell.length_a   1.000
_cell.length_b   1.000
_cell.length_c   1.000
_cell.angle_alpha   90.00
_cell.angle_beta   90.00
_cell.angle_gamma   90.00
#
_symmetry.space_group_name_H-M   'P 1'
#
loop_
_entity.id
_entity.type
_entity.pdbx_description
1 polymer ?
#
loop_
_entity_poly.entity_id
_entity_poly.type
_entity_poly.pdbx_seq_one_letter_code
_entity_poly.pdbx_strand_id
1 'polypeptide(L)' 'MYDNHPVLTSMELRLQDLRDCYRSQPNEHTRYQLVRHEQLIAQWAPSRFQAS' A
#
# COMPACT_ATOMS: atom_id res chain seq x y z
N MET A 1 4.99 -10.79 14.66
CA MET A 1 6.30 -10.38 14.09
C MET A 1 6.23 -10.53 12.58
N TYR A 2 5.91 -9.44 11.88
CA TYR A 2 5.95 -9.35 10.41
C TYR A 2 6.88 -8.22 9.97
N ASP A 3 7.70 -7.69 10.88
CA ASP A 3 8.36 -6.40 10.74
C ASP A 3 9.54 -6.38 9.77
N ASN A 4 9.95 -7.53 9.22
CA ASN A 4 11.04 -7.64 8.23
C ASN A 4 10.74 -8.65 7.12
N HIS A 5 9.47 -8.81 6.71
CA HIS A 5 9.17 -9.70 5.59
C HIS A 5 9.46 -8.98 4.26
N PRO A 6 10.37 -9.47 3.41
CA PRO A 6 10.78 -8.78 2.16
C PRO A 6 9.60 -8.52 1.22
N VAL A 7 8.58 -9.38 1.29
CA VAL A 7 7.31 -9.20 0.55
C VAL A 7 6.55 -7.96 1.04
N LEU A 8 6.48 -7.74 2.36
CA LEU A 8 5.78 -6.58 2.94
C LEU A 8 6.48 -5.28 2.53
N THR A 9 7.81 -5.24 2.62
CA THR A 9 8.62 -4.10 2.15
C THR A 9 8.38 -3.83 0.66
N SER A 10 8.30 -4.87 -0.17
CA SER A 10 8.01 -4.73 -1.60
C SER A 10 6.61 -4.16 -1.86
N MET A 11 5.61 -4.58 -1.06
CA MET A 11 4.24 -4.04 -1.14
C MET A 11 4.18 -2.57 -0.68
N GLU A 12 4.93 -2.20 0.36
CA GLU A 12 5.02 -0.82 0.86
C GLU A 12 5.68 0.10 -0.17
N LEU A 13 6.77 -0.34 -0.80
CA LEU A 13 7.41 0.40 -1.91
C LEU A 13 6.43 0.61 -3.07
N ARG A 14 5.69 -0.46 -3.44
CA ARG A 14 4.70 -0.36 -4.51
C ARG A 14 3.55 0.59 -4.15
N LEU A 15 3.10 0.59 -2.90
CA LEU A 15 2.10 1.54 -2.43
C LEU A 15 2.60 2.98 -2.55
N GLN A 16 3.87 3.23 -2.21
CA GLN A 16 4.48 4.55 -2.35
C GLN A 16 4.54 5.01 -3.81
N ASP A 17 4.97 4.14 -4.73
CA ASP A 17 4.96 4.44 -6.17
C ASP A 17 3.57 4.82 -6.69
N LEU A 18 2.54 4.09 -6.26
CA LEU A 18 1.16 4.36 -6.64
C LEU A 18 0.68 5.71 -6.08
N ARG A 19 1.12 6.09 -4.88
CA ARG A 19 0.80 7.39 -4.28
C ARG A 19 1.45 8.53 -5.05
N ASP A 20 2.72 8.37 -5.42
CA ASP A 20 3.46 9.38 -6.20
C ASP A 20 2.90 9.51 -7.63
N CYS A 21 2.51 8.39 -8.25
CA CYS A 21 1.79 8.40 -9.52
C CYS A 21 0.43 9.11 -9.40
N TYR A 22 -0.37 8.80 -8.38
CA TYR A 22 -1.66 9.45 -8.19
C TYR A 22 -1.51 10.96 -7.88
N ARG A 23 -0.47 11.34 -7.14
CA ARG A 23 -0.18 12.74 -6.81
C ARG A 23 0.22 13.55 -8.04
N SER A 24 1.03 12.95 -8.92
CA SER A 24 1.48 13.60 -10.16
C SER A 24 0.39 13.63 -11.23
N GLN A 25 -0.41 12.57 -11.35
CA GLN A 25 -1.50 12.48 -12.30
C GLN A 25 -2.73 11.79 -11.67
N PRO A 26 -3.59 12.57 -10.99
CA PRO A 26 -4.79 12.03 -10.37
C PRO A 26 -5.71 11.40 -11.41
N ASN A 27 -5.95 10.11 -11.31
CA ASN A 27 -6.87 9.39 -12.18
C ASN A 27 -7.53 8.22 -11.43
N GLU A 28 -8.69 7.78 -11.91
CA GLU A 28 -9.48 6.74 -11.24
C GLU A 28 -8.76 5.40 -11.23
N HIS A 29 -8.04 5.05 -12.30
CA HIS A 29 -7.33 3.78 -12.39
C HIS A 29 -6.27 3.64 -11.27
N THR A 30 -5.41 4.64 -11.10
CA THR A 30 -4.41 4.65 -10.03
C THR A 30 -5.06 4.71 -8.65
N ARG A 31 -6.18 5.43 -8.49
CA ARG A 31 -6.96 5.44 -7.24
C ARG A 31 -7.48 4.05 -6.86
N TYR A 32 -8.00 3.29 -7.81
CA TYR A 32 -8.44 1.91 -7.56
C TYR A 32 -7.26 1.00 -7.19
N GLN A 33 -6.12 1.15 -7.87
CA GLN A 33 -4.91 0.40 -7.55
C GLN A 33 -4.42 0.70 -6.12
N LEU A 34 -4.45 1.97 -5.70
CA LEU A 34 -4.10 2.39 -4.35
C LEU A 34 -4.93 1.66 -3.29
N VAL A 35 -6.26 1.79 -3.37
CA VAL A 35 -7.17 1.20 -2.38
C VAL A 35 -7.01 -0.32 -2.33
N ARG A 36 -6.85 -0.98 -3.49
CA ARG A 36 -6.62 -2.42 -3.55
C ARG A 36 -5.30 -2.82 -2.89
N HIS A 37 -4.22 -2.05 -3.10
CA HIS A 37 -2.92 -2.34 -2.48
C HIS A 37 -2.94 -2.12 -0.97
N GLU A 38 -3.61 -1.06 -0.50
CA GLU A 38 -3.79 -0.80 0.94
C GLU A 38 -4.55 -1.95 1.62
N GLN A 39 -5.62 -2.45 0.99
CA GLN A 39 -6.35 -3.62 1.50
C GLN A 39 -5.50 -4.89 1.55
N LEU A 40 -4.65 -5.11 0.53
CA LEU A 40 -3.75 -6.27 0.49
C LEU A 40 -2.76 -6.24 1.67
N ILE A 41 -2.16 -5.06 1.92
CA ILE A 41 -1.23 -4.86 3.05
C ILE A 41 -1.97 -5.03 4.37
N ALA A 42 -3.21 -4.53 4.49
CA ALA A 42 -4.02 -4.69 5.70
C ALA A 42 -4.36 -6.16 6.01
N GLN A 43 -4.59 -6.99 4.98
CA GLN A 43 -4.81 -8.42 5.17
C GLN A 43 -3.54 -9.15 5.62
N TRP A 44 -2.38 -8.75 5.08
CA TRP A 44 -1.09 -9.36 5.39
C TRP A 44 -0.51 -8.90 6.74
N ALA A 45 -0.70 -7.63 7.10
CA ALA A 45 -0.18 -7.03 8.32
C ALA A 45 -1.26 -6.15 9.00
N PRO A 46 -2.28 -6.75 9.63
CA PRO A 46 -3.41 -6.02 10.23
C PRO A 46 -3.00 -5.00 11.29
N SER A 47 -1.93 -5.30 12.03
CA SER A 47 -1.38 -4.44 13.07
C SER A 47 -0.80 -3.10 12.55
N ARG A 48 -0.55 -2.96 11.24
CA ARG A 48 -0.08 -1.71 10.63
C ARG A 48 -1.19 -0.67 10.44
N PHE A 49 -2.46 -1.08 10.46
CA PHE A 49 -3.62 -0.21 10.28
C PHE A 49 -4.43 0.00 11.57
N GLN A 50 -4.02 -0.58 12.70
CA GLN A 50 -4.66 -0.38 14.01
C GLN A 50 -4.07 0.80 14.81
N ALA A 51 -2.96 1.39 14.35
CA ALA A 51 -2.38 2.59 14.94
C ALA A 51 -2.91 3.83 14.23
N SER A 52 -4.19 4.14 14.46
CA SER A 52 -4.84 5.40 14.06
C SER A 52 -5.53 6.01 15.26
#